data_AF-A0A524E4F6-F1
#
_entry.id   AF-A0A524E4F6-F1
#
_cell.length_a   1.000
_cell.length_b   1.000
_cell.length_c   1.000
_cell.angle_alpha   90.00
_cell.angle_beta   90.00
_cell.angle_gamma   90.00
#
_symmetry.space_group_name_H-M   'P 1'
#
loop_
_entity.id
_entity.type
_entity.pdbx_description
1 polymer ?
#
loop_
_entity_poly.entity_id
_entity_poly.type
_entity_poly.pdbx_seq_one_letter_code
_entity_poly.pdbx_strand_id
1 'polypeptide(L)'
;MISGEIEERIRSTIEEFPNPYCNDILATWDAWIATNPEAPYYLSWSEFASQEEDESSLFSEERIYIKKVSNELRDLEVPKTFWQKVAKALAAVASMFLVIFLALSRVSRAAE
;
A
#
# COMPACT_ATOMS: atom_id res chain seq x y z
N MET A 1 -11.69 -17.52 -6.28
CA MET A 1 -12.40 -16.58 -7.16
C MET A 1 -12.50 -15.23 -6.47
N ILE A 2 -11.81 -14.24 -7.02
CA ILE A 2 -11.78 -12.88 -6.49
C ILE A 2 -13.20 -12.28 -6.51
N SER A 3 -13.50 -11.38 -5.57
CA SER A 3 -14.75 -10.63 -5.61
C SER A 3 -14.75 -9.69 -6.81
N GLY A 4 -15.86 -9.59 -7.54
CA GLY A 4 -15.97 -8.69 -8.69
C GLY A 4 -15.70 -7.22 -8.35
N GLU A 5 -16.00 -6.80 -7.11
CA GLU A 5 -15.69 -5.44 -6.63
C GLU A 5 -14.17 -5.20 -6.51
N ILE A 6 -13.41 -6.19 -6.04
CA ILE A 6 -11.95 -6.09 -5.94
C ILE A 6 -11.35 -6.10 -7.35
N GLU A 7 -11.85 -6.97 -8.22
CA GLU A 7 -11.38 -7.04 -9.61
C GLU A 7 -11.57 -5.72 -10.35
N GLU A 8 -12.78 -5.15 -10.29
CA GLU A 8 -13.10 -3.88 -10.95
C GLU A 8 -12.27 -2.72 -10.39
N ARG A 9 -12.07 -2.70 -9.06
CA ARG A 9 -11.26 -1.67 -8.40
C ARG A 9 -9.79 -1.71 -8.84
N ILE A 10 -9.21 -2.90 -8.89
CA ILE A 10 -7.82 -3.07 -9.32
C ILE A 10 -7.67 -2.78 -10.81
N ARG A 11 -8.59 -3.26 -11.66
CA ARG A 11 -8.59 -2.98 -13.10
C ARG A 11 -8.60 -1.48 -13.38
N SER A 12 -9.51 -0.74 -12.74
CA SER A 12 -9.56 0.73 -12.83
C SER A 12 -8.26 1.40 -12.37
N THR A 13 -7.59 0.84 -11.36
CA THR A 13 -6.29 1.37 -10.90
C THR A 13 -5.19 1.15 -11.94
N ILE A 14 -5.17 0.01 -12.61
CA ILE A 14 -4.16 -0.31 -13.64
C ILE A 14 -4.39 0.57 -14.89
N GLU A 15 -5.64 0.82 -15.26
CA GLU A 15 -5.99 1.70 -16.39
C GLU A 15 -5.49 3.15 -16.23
N GLU A 16 -5.26 3.62 -15.00
CA GLU A 16 -4.67 4.94 -14.72
C GLU A 16 -3.13 4.99 -14.90
N PHE A 17 -2.47 3.85 -15.15
CA PHE A 17 -1.03 3.81 -15.32
C PHE A 17 -0.60 4.40 -16.69
N PRO A 18 0.59 5.03 -16.78
CA PRO A 18 1.08 5.54 -18.05
C PRO A 18 1.43 4.38 -19.00
N ASN A 19 1.24 4.61 -20.30
CA ASN A 19 1.72 3.70 -21.35
C ASN A 19 3.26 3.71 -21.38
N PRO A 20 3.91 2.56 -21.65
CA PRO A 20 3.33 1.27 -22.09
C PRO A 20 2.82 0.36 -20.96
N TYR A 21 3.17 0.65 -19.70
CA TYR A 21 3.00 -0.25 -18.54
C TYR A 21 1.55 -0.66 -18.27
N CYS A 22 0.58 0.18 -18.62
CA CYS A 22 -0.84 -0.13 -18.47
C CYS A 22 -1.22 -1.45 -19.17
N ASN A 23 -0.85 -1.61 -20.45
CA ASN A 23 -1.22 -2.78 -21.23
C ASN A 23 -0.50 -4.04 -20.74
N ASP A 24 0.78 -3.91 -20.40
CA ASP A 24 1.60 -5.03 -19.93
C ASP A 24 1.06 -5.57 -18.60
N ILE A 25 0.77 -4.67 -17.67
CA ILE A 25 0.26 -5.06 -16.34
C ILE A 25 -1.19 -5.55 -16.41
N LEU A 26 -2.02 -4.99 -17.29
CA LEU A 26 -3.36 -5.53 -17.55
C LEU A 26 -3.29 -6.97 -18.08
N ALA A 27 -2.35 -7.27 -18.99
CA ALA A 27 -2.17 -8.61 -19.51
C ALA A 27 -1.73 -9.59 -18.40
N THR A 28 -0.75 -9.21 -17.58
CA THR A 28 -0.32 -10.01 -16.42
C THR A 28 -1.45 -10.17 -15.40
N TRP A 29 -2.27 -9.14 -15.18
CA TRP A 29 -3.45 -9.20 -14.31
C TRP A 29 -4.49 -10.20 -14.80
N ASP A 30 -4.89 -10.12 -16.07
CA ASP A 30 -5.87 -11.04 -16.65
C ASP A 30 -5.34 -12.49 -16.67
N ALA A 31 -4.05 -12.68 -16.93
CA ALA A 31 -3.39 -13.98 -16.85
C ALA A 31 -3.43 -14.55 -15.43
N TRP A 32 -3.15 -13.72 -14.42
CA TRP A 32 -3.23 -14.12 -13.02
C TRP A 32 -4.67 -14.48 -12.61
N ILE A 33 -5.67 -13.67 -12.98
CA ILE A 33 -7.09 -13.95 -12.70
C ILE A 33 -7.53 -15.29 -13.30
N ALA A 34 -7.05 -15.62 -14.50
CA ALA A 34 -7.36 -16.89 -15.16
C ALA A 34 -6.85 -18.11 -14.37
N THR A 35 -5.85 -17.96 -13.49
CA THR A 35 -5.40 -19.02 -12.58
C THR A 35 -6.36 -19.31 -11.43
N ASN A 36 -7.44 -18.53 -11.30
CA ASN A 36 -8.41 -18.57 -10.21
C ASN A 36 -7.72 -18.50 -8.83
N PRO A 37 -7.02 -17.39 -8.53
CA PRO A 37 -6.20 -17.26 -7.34
C PRO A 37 -7.03 -17.39 -6.07
N GLU A 38 -6.38 -17.90 -5.03
CA GLU A 38 -6.91 -17.99 -3.67
C GLU A 38 -6.35 -16.86 -2.80
N ALA A 39 -7.13 -16.49 -1.77
CA ALA A 39 -6.69 -15.52 -0.79
C ALA A 39 -5.52 -16.09 0.04
N PRO A 40 -4.56 -15.25 0.47
CA PRO A 40 -4.50 -13.80 0.28
C PRO A 40 -4.02 -13.37 -1.12
N TYR A 41 -4.86 -12.61 -1.81
CA TYR A 41 -4.64 -12.15 -3.17
C TYR A 41 -3.40 -11.29 -3.31
N TYR A 42 -3.06 -10.46 -2.31
CA TYR A 42 -1.85 -9.63 -2.38
C TYR A 42 -0.55 -10.46 -2.42
N LEU A 43 -0.53 -11.64 -1.78
CA LEU A 43 0.64 -12.55 -1.83
C LEU A 43 0.68 -13.31 -3.14
N SER A 44 -0.44 -13.93 -3.54
CA SER A 44 -0.47 -14.73 -4.77
C SER A 44 -0.25 -13.87 -6.02
N TRP A 45 -0.71 -12.61 -6.04
CA TRP A 45 -0.37 -11.64 -7.08
C TRP A 45 1.13 -11.33 -7.07
N SER A 46 1.71 -11.04 -5.90
CA SER A 46 3.14 -10.70 -5.81
C SER A 46 4.03 -11.85 -6.26
N GLU A 47 3.67 -13.09 -5.93
CA GLU A 47 4.39 -14.29 -6.36
C GLU A 47 4.25 -14.52 -7.86
N PHE A 48 3.05 -14.33 -8.43
CA PHE A 48 2.82 -14.48 -9.86
C PHE A 48 3.58 -13.42 -10.67
N ALA A 49 3.41 -12.15 -10.33
CA ALA A 49 4.03 -11.05 -11.05
C ALA A 49 5.56 -11.04 -10.92
N SER A 50 6.11 -11.59 -9.84
CA SER A 50 7.57 -11.75 -9.69
C SER A 50 8.21 -12.79 -10.62
N GLN A 51 7.42 -13.68 -11.23
CA GLN A 51 7.95 -14.68 -12.17
C GLN A 51 8.31 -14.08 -13.53
N GLU A 52 7.71 -12.94 -13.87
CA GLU A 52 8.01 -12.19 -15.09
C GLU A 52 9.09 -11.11 -14.86
N GLU A 53 9.51 -10.86 -13.60
CA GLU A 53 10.60 -9.93 -13.29
C GLU A 53 11.96 -10.51 -13.72
N ASP A 54 12.60 -9.86 -14.69
CA ASP A 54 14.01 -10.09 -15.03
C ASP A 54 14.88 -9.63 -13.85
N GLU A 55 15.51 -10.57 -13.12
CA GLU A 55 16.36 -10.30 -11.94
C GLU A 55 17.48 -9.27 -12.19
N SER A 56 17.80 -9.00 -13.46
CA SER A 56 18.85 -8.08 -13.87
C SER A 56 18.51 -6.58 -13.70
N SER A 57 17.23 -6.21 -13.53
CA SER A 57 16.79 -4.82 -13.41
C SER A 57 16.14 -4.54 -12.06
N LEU A 58 16.96 -4.26 -11.05
CA LEU A 58 16.51 -3.93 -9.69
C LEU A 58 15.58 -2.69 -9.60
N PHE A 59 15.48 -1.88 -10.68
CA PHE A 59 14.75 -0.61 -10.71
C PHE A 59 13.95 -0.39 -12.02
N SER A 60 13.19 -1.38 -12.50
CA SER A 60 12.22 -1.12 -13.57
C SER A 60 11.01 -0.33 -13.06
N GLU A 61 10.51 0.62 -13.85
CA GLU A 61 9.28 1.36 -13.52
C GLU A 61 8.07 0.42 -13.40
N GLU A 62 8.06 -0.66 -14.18
CA GLU A 62 7.08 -1.75 -14.12
C GLU A 62 6.92 -2.34 -12.71
N ARG A 63 8.03 -2.58 -12.00
CA ARG A 63 8.05 -3.09 -10.63
C ARG A 63 7.34 -2.16 -9.65
N ILE A 64 7.39 -0.84 -9.89
CA ILE A 64 6.68 0.15 -9.07
C ILE A 64 5.17 -0.07 -9.22
N TYR A 65 4.70 -0.29 -10.44
CA TYR A 65 3.28 -0.49 -10.73
C TYR A 65 2.77 -1.86 -10.27
N ILE A 66 3.54 -2.95 -10.45
CA ILE A 66 3.23 -4.27 -9.88
C ILE A 66 3.06 -4.17 -8.37
N LYS A 67 4.01 -3.49 -7.70
CA LYS A 67 3.96 -3.27 -6.25
C LYS A 67 2.79 -2.37 -5.83
N LYS A 68 2.38 -1.42 -6.68
CA LYS A 68 1.19 -0.59 -6.45
C LYS A 68 -0.08 -1.45 -6.44
N VAL A 69 -0.21 -2.39 -7.38
CA VAL A 69 -1.31 -3.36 -7.39
C VAL A 69 -1.30 -4.24 -6.13
N SER A 70 -0.14 -4.78 -5.72
CA SER A 70 -0.02 -5.57 -4.48
C SER A 70 -0.46 -4.77 -3.25
N ASN A 71 -0.12 -3.48 -3.18
CA ASN A 71 -0.51 -2.62 -2.06
C ASN A 71 -2.01 -2.35 -2.03
N GLU A 72 -2.64 -2.09 -3.17
CA GLU A 72 -4.09 -1.91 -3.26
C GLU A 72 -4.83 -3.19 -2.88
N LEU A 73 -4.39 -4.35 -3.37
CA LEU A 73 -4.93 -5.65 -2.95
C LEU A 73 -4.85 -5.83 -1.44
N ARG A 74 -3.68 -5.52 -0.85
CA ARG A 74 -3.49 -5.62 0.59
C ARG A 74 -4.40 -4.65 1.35
N ASP A 75 -4.60 -3.43 0.85
CA ASP A 75 -5.46 -2.43 1.48
C ASP A 75 -6.96 -2.81 1.41
N LEU A 76 -7.37 -3.55 0.36
CA LEU A 76 -8.71 -4.09 0.19
C LEU A 76 -8.96 -5.36 1.01
N GLU A 77 -7.97 -6.26 1.10
CA GLU A 77 -8.09 -7.52 1.85
C GLU A 77 -7.84 -7.38 3.35
N VAL A 78 -6.85 -6.56 3.74
CA VAL A 78 -6.49 -6.34 5.13
C VAL A 78 -7.25 -5.11 5.61
N PRO A 79 -8.32 -5.26 6.41
CA PRO A 79 -8.97 -4.10 7.00
C PRO A 79 -7.90 -3.34 7.80
N LYS A 80 -7.72 -2.04 7.51
CA LYS A 80 -6.81 -1.15 8.24
C LYS A 80 -7.11 -1.30 9.72
N THR A 81 -6.31 -2.10 10.40
CA THR A 81 -6.59 -2.48 11.78
C THR A 81 -6.60 -1.20 12.58
N PHE A 82 -7.65 -1.03 13.38
CA PHE A 82 -7.94 0.13 14.23
C PHE A 82 -6.69 0.67 14.95
N TRP A 83 -5.74 -0.22 15.26
CA TRP A 83 -4.39 0.04 15.79
C TRP A 83 -3.55 1.08 15.04
N GLN A 84 -3.57 1.13 13.70
CA GLN A 84 -2.81 2.15 12.96
C GLN A 84 -3.40 3.56 13.16
N LYS A 85 -4.73 3.67 13.27
CA LYS A 85 -5.40 4.94 13.58
C LYS A 85 -5.11 5.37 15.02
N VAL A 86 -5.10 4.43 15.96
CA VAL A 86 -4.76 4.67 17.37
C VAL A 86 -3.31 5.14 17.53
N ALA A 87 -2.35 4.50 16.86
CA ALA A 87 -0.94 4.89 16.94
C ALA A 87 -0.70 6.33 16.46
N LYS A 88 -1.37 6.75 15.36
CA LYS A 88 -1.26 8.11 14.84
C LYS A 88 -1.88 9.15 15.78
N ALA A 89 -3.01 8.81 16.41
CA ALA A 89 -3.64 9.68 17.41
C ALA A 89 -2.77 9.82 18.68
N LEU A 90 -2.17 8.72 19.15
CA LEU A 90 -1.29 8.71 20.34
C LEU A 90 -0.05 9.59 20.14
N ALA A 91 0.58 9.53 18.96
CA ALA A 91 1.74 10.36 18.64
C ALA A 91 1.43 11.87 18.64
N ALA A 92 0.23 12.26 18.17
CA ALA A 92 -0.22 13.65 18.18
C ALA A 92 -0.44 14.16 19.62
N VAL A 93 -1.06 13.34 20.47
CA VAL A 93 -1.29 13.67 21.89
C VAL A 93 0.02 13.80 22.65
N ALA A 94 0.97 12.88 22.46
CA ALA A 94 2.29 12.96 23.09
C ALA A 94 3.05 14.24 22.69
N SER A 95 2.97 14.64 21.42
CA SER A 95 3.58 15.87 20.92
C SER A 95 2.97 17.12 21.56
N MET A 96 1.65 17.14 21.75
CA MET A 96 0.97 18.24 22.46
C MET A 96 1.43 18.35 23.91
N PHE A 97 1.51 17.23 24.64
CA PHE A 97 2.01 17.23 26.01
C PHE A 97 3.46 17.72 26.09
N LEU A 98 4.31 17.33 25.16
CA LEU A 98 5.70 17.81 25.09
C LEU A 98 5.77 19.34 24.99
N VAL A 99 4.95 19.95 24.12
CA VAL A 99 4.89 21.41 23.96
C VAL A 99 4.43 22.09 25.24
N ILE A 100 3.42 21.55 25.91
CA ILE A 100 2.93 22.07 27.20
C ILE A 100 4.02 21.99 28.27
N PHE A 101 4.71 20.86 28.38
CA PHE A 101 5.81 20.68 29.32
C PHE A 101 6.96 21.66 29.06
N LEU A 102 7.34 21.87 27.80
CA LEU A 102 8.38 22.83 27.43
C LEU A 102 7.96 24.27 27.75
N ALA A 103 6.71 24.63 27.51
CA ALA A 103 6.18 25.95 27.84
C ALA A 103 6.19 26.20 29.35
N LEU A 104 5.71 25.24 30.15
CA LEU A 104 5.73 25.32 31.61
C LEU A 104 7.16 25.37 32.17
N SER A 105 8.07 24.55 31.63
CA SER A 105 9.49 24.55 32.02
C SER A 105 10.19 25.89 31.70
N ARG A 106 9.80 26.56 30.62
CA ARG A 106 10.28 27.91 30.30
C ARG A 106 9.81 28.94 31.32
N VAL A 107 8.53 28.89 31.70
CA VAL A 107 7.94 29.82 32.67
C VAL A 107 8.56 29.63 34.05
N SER A 108 8.77 28.38 34.49
CA SER A 108 9.41 28.12 35.79
C SER A 108 10.85 28.62 35.85
N ARG A 109 11.62 28.48 34.76
CA ARG A 109 13.00 28.98 34.66
C ARG A 109 13.11 30.51 34.58
N ALA A 110 12.07 31.20 34.14
CA ALA A 110 12.04 32.66 34.07
C ALA A 110 11.59 33.31 35.39
N ALA A 111 11.13 32.50 36.36
CA ALA A 111 10.68 32.93 37.68
C ALA A 111 11.74 32.70 38.78
N GLU A 112 12.86 32.03 38.47
CA GLU A 112 14.13 32.07 39.21
C GLU A 112 14.97 33.29 38.78
#